data_AF-A0A662P7C4-F1
#
_entry.id   AF-A0A662P7C4-F1
#
_cell.length_a   1.000
_cell.length_b   1.000
_cell.length_c   1.000
_cell.angle_alpha   90.00
_cell.angle_beta   90.00
_cell.angle_gamma   90.00
#
_symmetry.space_group_name_H-M   'P 1'
#
loop_
_entity.id
_entity.type
_entity.pdbx_description
1 polymer ?
#
loop_
_entity_poly.entity_id
_entity_poly.type
_entity_poly.pdbx_seq_one_letter_code
_entity_poly.pdbx_strand_id
1 'polypeptide(L)'
;MYELLEIDNYRIGIFTKEDIKVETPCLANFDKETIDIGGLKYKKTFFKGIKENGYLRPYYSIPENIGEKFLKVMKREVIPIHILNSQKLNEKYENCEGELFLFRGAEERRFLKVFLNLREKHPDKLFFIDCLPEEIPVYAFLGFDIFPYSEEHEVALKGFLENRNKVYLEKEANSSIKTKRLLRIAYKEFSEHLLRNMKIKNEREIYVSTESLYRPEAVYWRKKIRENYCPHSNFIVLLPCSAKKPYSRSKSHIRFIKSIKNGIENKKQYYGITQLILTSPLGVVPRELEDYADYDIVVTGDWSYEEKHETKSLLNSILRKVENPRIIAHLPKEYKDLCEKVEFTDDLTHTIKKYQEEISEGEDVKFRKVSEFLYGVDIFPGEIKIKKRKHTFEIYSEELLARYDRKLNLTLKGAELLYMQKKNYVEIDFELKGDVFCRGVIDCDENLKAGEDVVIVKNGGVTGLGKAVVPGYMMKKLERGKAVKVSRSV
;
A
#
# COMPACT_ATOMS: atom_id res chain seq x y z
N MET A 1 9.84 -24.95 -1.29
CA MET A 1 9.06 -24.06 -2.19
C MET A 1 8.00 -23.36 -1.37
N TYR A 2 7.87 -22.04 -1.50
CA TYR A 2 6.87 -21.27 -0.78
C TYR A 2 5.73 -20.87 -1.72
N GLU A 3 4.49 -21.11 -1.27
CA GLU A 3 3.27 -20.63 -1.91
C GLU A 3 2.67 -19.52 -1.05
N LEU A 4 2.68 -18.29 -1.58
CA LEU A 4 2.06 -17.13 -0.93
C LEU A 4 0.57 -17.12 -1.24
N LEU A 5 -0.26 -17.21 -0.19
CA LEU A 5 -1.73 -17.26 -0.29
C LEU A 5 -2.37 -15.89 -0.07
N GLU A 6 -1.83 -15.11 0.87
CA GLU A 6 -2.30 -13.76 1.19
C GLU A 6 -1.11 -12.87 1.56
N ILE A 7 -1.16 -11.60 1.13
CA ILE A 7 -0.20 -10.57 1.52
C ILE A 7 -0.89 -9.23 1.73
N ASP A 8 -0.59 -8.56 2.84
CA ASP A 8 -0.93 -7.16 3.14
C ASP A 8 0.05 -6.63 4.21
N ASN A 9 1.33 -6.58 3.84
CA ASN A 9 2.51 -6.50 4.70
C ASN A 9 2.79 -7.78 5.51
N TYR A 10 1.77 -8.34 6.16
CA TYR A 10 1.86 -9.71 6.68
C TYR A 10 1.72 -10.71 5.54
N ARG A 11 2.14 -11.94 5.78
CA ARG A 11 2.18 -13.00 4.76
C ARG A 11 1.54 -14.27 5.31
N ILE A 12 0.55 -14.79 4.60
CA ILE A 12 0.00 -16.12 4.84
C ILE A 12 0.42 -17.00 3.67
N GLY A 13 0.94 -18.18 3.95
CA GLY A 13 1.44 -19.05 2.92
C GLY A 13 1.67 -20.47 3.39
N ILE A 14 2.10 -21.31 2.45
CA ILE A 14 2.45 -22.71 2.69
C ILE A 14 3.87 -22.92 2.21
N PHE A 15 4.75 -23.32 3.11
CA PHE A 15 6.07 -23.81 2.76
C PHE A 15 6.03 -25.33 2.59
N THR A 16 6.45 -25.81 1.43
CA THR A 16 6.53 -27.25 1.13
C THR A 16 8.00 -27.64 0.92
N LYS A 17 8.44 -28.67 1.63
CA LYS A 17 9.74 -29.32 1.42
C LYS A 17 9.57 -30.82 1.60
N GLU A 18 10.07 -31.58 0.61
CA GLU A 18 9.79 -33.01 0.51
C GLU A 18 8.26 -33.23 0.55
N ASP A 19 7.77 -34.10 1.45
CA ASP A 19 6.35 -34.37 1.64
C ASP A 19 5.71 -33.54 2.77
N ILE A 20 6.48 -32.66 3.41
CA ILE A 20 6.02 -31.87 4.56
C ILE A 20 5.55 -30.49 4.10
N LYS A 21 4.36 -30.10 4.57
CA LYS A 21 3.75 -28.79 4.35
C LYS A 21 3.54 -28.08 5.68
N VAL A 22 3.97 -26.83 5.73
CA VAL A 22 3.85 -25.97 6.90
C VAL A 22 3.14 -24.70 6.50
N GLU A 23 2.06 -24.38 7.20
CA GLU A 23 1.39 -23.08 7.07
C GLU A 23 2.18 -22.00 7.82
N THR A 24 2.29 -20.81 7.24
CA THR A 24 2.96 -19.66 7.85
C THR A 24 1.99 -18.49 7.98
N PRO A 25 2.07 -17.66 9.04
CA PRO A 25 3.04 -17.77 10.12
C PRO A 25 2.76 -18.93 11.09
N CYS A 26 3.81 -19.51 11.67
CA CYS A 26 3.72 -20.62 12.63
C CYS A 26 4.73 -20.52 13.78
N LEU A 27 4.66 -21.49 14.70
CA LEU A 27 5.59 -21.62 15.81
C LEU A 27 6.61 -22.72 15.54
N ALA A 28 7.82 -22.53 16.05
CA ALA A 28 8.91 -23.49 15.98
C ALA A 28 9.33 -23.96 17.38
N ASN A 29 9.52 -25.27 17.50
CA ASN A 29 10.12 -25.88 18.68
C ASN A 29 11.64 -25.93 18.54
N PHE A 30 12.33 -25.62 19.63
CA PHE A 30 13.79 -25.60 19.68
C PHE A 30 14.26 -26.68 20.66
N ASP A 31 14.93 -27.71 20.17
CA ASP A 31 15.69 -28.64 21.01
C ASP A 31 17.20 -28.31 20.96
N LYS A 32 18.08 -29.14 21.55
CA LYS A 32 19.52 -28.87 21.55
C LYS A 32 20.18 -28.92 20.17
N GLU A 33 19.63 -29.67 19.21
CA GLU A 33 20.28 -30.00 17.93
C GLU A 33 19.46 -29.62 16.69
N THR A 34 18.18 -29.32 16.85
CA THR A 34 17.22 -29.11 15.76
C THR A 34 16.28 -27.95 16.03
N ILE A 35 15.79 -27.37 14.93
CA ILE A 35 14.61 -26.50 14.91
C ILE A 35 13.53 -27.32 14.21
N ASP A 36 12.41 -27.55 14.90
CA ASP A 36 11.25 -28.26 14.34
C ASP A 36 10.15 -27.25 14.03
N ILE A 37 9.83 -27.15 12.74
CA ILE A 37 8.78 -26.28 12.21
C ILE A 37 7.73 -27.20 11.59
N GLY A 38 6.70 -27.58 12.35
CA GLY A 38 5.62 -28.42 11.83
C GLY A 38 6.08 -29.75 11.21
N GLY A 39 7.15 -30.36 11.73
CA GLY A 39 7.77 -31.56 11.20
C GLY A 39 8.99 -31.32 10.30
N LEU A 40 9.20 -30.09 9.81
CA LEU A 40 10.43 -29.71 9.12
C LEU A 40 11.56 -29.53 10.12
N LYS A 41 12.46 -30.51 10.16
CA LYS A 41 13.60 -30.51 11.08
C LYS A 41 14.86 -29.97 10.41
N TYR A 42 15.31 -28.82 10.86
CA TYR A 42 16.58 -28.25 10.44
C TYR A 42 17.66 -28.58 11.45
N LYS A 43 18.75 -29.22 10.99
CA LYS A 43 19.92 -29.46 11.84
C LYS A 43 20.58 -28.14 12.16
N LYS A 44 20.73 -27.90 13.45
CA LYS A 44 21.45 -26.74 13.93
C LYS A 44 22.97 -26.97 13.80
N THR A 45 23.53 -26.72 12.62
CA THR A 45 24.98 -26.82 12.34
C THR A 45 25.83 -25.73 13.03
N PHE A 46 25.33 -25.13 14.12
CA PHE A 46 25.86 -23.93 14.78
C PHE A 46 26.34 -24.14 16.23
N PHE A 47 26.05 -25.30 16.85
CA PHE A 47 26.17 -25.48 18.32
C PHE A 47 27.36 -26.29 18.82
N LYS A 48 28.18 -26.86 17.92
CA LYS A 48 29.47 -27.44 18.34
C LYS A 48 30.46 -26.31 18.69
N GLY A 49 30.44 -25.87 19.96
CA GLY A 49 31.48 -24.99 20.52
C GLY A 49 31.02 -23.67 21.15
N ILE A 50 29.72 -23.40 21.31
CA ILE A 50 29.21 -22.17 21.95
C ILE A 50 28.35 -22.56 23.17
N LYS A 51 28.78 -22.15 24.37
CA LYS A 51 28.19 -22.53 25.66
C LYS A 51 26.68 -22.25 25.73
N GLU A 52 25.97 -23.18 26.37
CA GLU A 52 24.51 -23.46 26.39
C GLU A 52 23.55 -22.33 26.85
N ASN A 53 23.85 -21.04 26.72
CA ASN A 53 22.90 -19.95 27.04
C ASN A 53 23.01 -18.69 26.14
N GLY A 54 23.63 -18.81 24.96
CA GLY A 54 24.03 -17.64 24.16
C GLY A 54 23.70 -17.75 22.67
N TYR A 55 22.47 -18.08 22.31
CA TYR A 55 22.09 -18.41 20.93
C TYR A 55 22.35 -17.32 19.88
N LEU A 56 22.41 -16.04 20.28
CA LEU A 56 22.36 -14.91 19.36
C LEU A 56 23.03 -13.65 19.94
N ARG A 57 24.08 -13.78 20.76
CA ARG A 57 24.81 -12.61 21.32
C ARG A 57 26.18 -12.43 20.66
N PRO A 58 26.26 -11.79 19.49
CA PRO A 58 27.35 -10.86 19.28
C PRO A 58 27.11 -9.64 20.19
N TYR A 59 28.15 -9.17 20.90
CA TYR A 59 28.08 -7.86 21.55
C TYR A 59 27.76 -6.81 20.48
N TYR A 60 26.92 -5.83 20.79
CA TYR A 60 26.52 -4.77 19.85
C TYR A 60 27.73 -4.08 19.19
N SER A 61 28.88 -4.07 19.88
CA SER A 61 30.13 -3.44 19.49
C SER A 61 31.18 -4.42 18.95
N ILE A 62 30.80 -5.35 18.05
CA ILE A 62 31.80 -6.23 17.41
C ILE A 62 32.64 -5.48 16.36
N PRO A 63 33.99 -5.52 16.45
CA PRO A 63 34.90 -5.04 15.42
C PRO A 63 34.69 -5.72 14.05
N GLU A 64 34.93 -5.00 12.96
CA GLU A 64 34.63 -5.43 11.59
C GLU A 64 35.32 -6.77 11.22
N ASN A 65 36.58 -6.94 11.60
CA ASN A 65 37.37 -8.16 11.40
C ASN A 65 36.79 -9.40 12.10
N ILE A 66 36.07 -9.21 13.23
CA ILE A 66 35.35 -10.30 13.90
C ILE A 66 33.99 -10.52 13.23
N GLY A 67 33.32 -9.45 12.79
CA GLY A 67 32.09 -9.48 12.00
C GLY A 67 32.20 -10.36 10.74
N GLU A 68 33.35 -10.32 10.05
CA GLU A 68 33.61 -11.15 8.87
C GLU A 68 33.55 -12.65 9.12
N LYS A 69 33.77 -13.12 10.36
CA LYS A 69 33.66 -14.54 10.69
C LYS A 69 32.22 -15.04 10.58
N PHE A 70 31.24 -14.19 10.89
CA PHE A 70 29.81 -14.52 10.77
C PHE A 70 29.37 -14.61 9.29
N LEU A 71 30.08 -13.93 8.40
CA LEU A 71 29.80 -13.92 6.96
C LEU A 71 30.37 -15.14 6.23
N LYS A 72 31.14 -16.01 6.88
CA LYS A 72 31.58 -17.30 6.30
C LYS A 72 30.43 -18.32 6.17
N VAL A 73 29.22 -17.95 6.60
CA VAL A 73 28.05 -18.82 6.75
C VAL A 73 27.04 -18.65 5.59
N MET A 74 27.33 -17.78 4.61
CA MET A 74 26.37 -17.30 3.60
C MET A 74 25.85 -18.33 2.59
N LYS A 75 26.35 -19.58 2.60
CA LYS A 75 25.87 -20.69 1.74
C LYS A 75 25.53 -21.90 2.58
N ARG A 76 24.40 -21.82 3.29
CA ARG A 76 23.88 -22.89 4.14
C ARG A 76 22.36 -22.91 4.07
N GLU A 77 21.80 -24.08 4.33
CA GLU A 77 20.35 -24.28 4.43
C GLU A 77 19.70 -23.33 5.46
N VAL A 78 20.36 -23.15 6.61
CA VAL A 78 19.96 -22.21 7.67
C VAL A 78 21.02 -21.12 7.79
N ILE A 79 20.62 -19.86 7.82
CA ILE A 79 21.53 -18.70 7.89
C ILE A 79 21.16 -17.83 9.10
N PRO A 80 22.01 -17.79 10.15
CA PRO A 80 21.85 -16.83 11.23
C PRO A 80 22.23 -15.42 10.75
N ILE A 81 21.31 -14.48 10.96
CA ILE A 81 21.51 -13.07 10.65
C ILE A 81 21.85 -12.32 11.93
N HIS A 82 23.11 -11.92 12.03
CA HIS A 82 23.60 -11.08 13.11
C HIS A 82 23.68 -9.64 12.62
N ILE A 83 22.85 -8.75 13.17
CA ILE A 83 22.89 -7.32 12.85
C ILE A 83 24.16 -6.71 13.45
N LEU A 84 25.09 -6.30 12.59
CA LEU A 84 26.37 -5.73 12.97
C LEU A 84 26.31 -4.19 12.98
N ASN A 85 27.29 -3.54 13.61
CA ASN A 85 27.45 -2.09 13.53
C ASN A 85 27.86 -1.60 12.14
N SER A 86 28.65 -2.39 11.40
CA SER A 86 29.12 -2.02 10.05
C SER A 86 27.99 -2.25 9.04
N GLN A 87 27.53 -1.17 8.41
CA GLN A 87 26.56 -1.24 7.31
C GLN A 87 27.10 -2.07 6.15
N LYS A 88 28.38 -1.88 5.79
CA LYS A 88 29.05 -2.62 4.72
C LYS A 88 29.04 -4.13 4.96
N LEU A 89 29.22 -4.57 6.20
CA LEU A 89 29.13 -5.99 6.52
C LEU A 89 27.69 -6.52 6.45
N ASN A 90 26.72 -5.72 6.89
CA ASN A 90 25.31 -6.11 6.83
C ASN A 90 24.81 -6.24 5.38
N GLU A 91 25.27 -5.39 4.46
CA GLU A 91 24.95 -5.49 3.02
C GLU A 91 25.42 -6.82 2.41
N LYS A 92 26.45 -7.46 2.97
CA LYS A 92 26.88 -8.79 2.50
C LYS A 92 25.81 -9.87 2.70
N TYR A 93 24.91 -9.72 3.67
CA TYR A 93 23.81 -10.68 3.85
C TYR A 93 22.89 -10.72 2.64
N GLU A 94 22.80 -9.66 1.84
CA GLU A 94 21.98 -9.67 0.63
C GLU A 94 22.42 -10.79 -0.33
N ASN A 95 23.68 -11.24 -0.31
CA ASN A 95 24.15 -12.31 -1.19
C ASN A 95 24.06 -13.72 -0.58
N CYS A 96 23.34 -13.86 0.54
CA CYS A 96 23.09 -15.15 1.16
C CYS A 96 22.15 -16.02 0.32
N GLU A 97 22.44 -17.32 0.26
CA GLU A 97 21.60 -18.32 -0.37
C GLU A 97 21.21 -19.35 0.70
N GLY A 98 20.09 -19.08 1.39
CA GLY A 98 19.56 -19.92 2.46
C GLY A 98 18.07 -20.18 2.29
N GLU A 99 17.60 -21.23 2.97
CA GLU A 99 16.19 -21.60 3.03
C GLU A 99 15.49 -20.96 4.23
N LEU A 100 16.18 -20.89 5.36
CA LEU A 100 15.70 -20.34 6.62
C LEU A 100 16.68 -19.30 7.16
N PHE A 101 16.20 -18.07 7.37
CA PHE A 101 16.96 -16.97 7.95
C PHE A 101 16.57 -16.76 9.41
N LEU A 102 17.53 -16.83 10.33
CA LEU A 102 17.29 -16.69 11.77
C LEU A 102 17.70 -15.29 12.24
N PHE A 103 16.73 -14.50 12.69
CA PHE A 103 16.98 -13.18 13.25
C PHE A 103 16.89 -13.18 14.78
N ARG A 104 17.56 -12.21 15.39
CA ARG A 104 17.26 -11.73 16.74
C ARG A 104 16.94 -10.25 16.70
N GLY A 105 16.07 -9.81 17.60
CA GLY A 105 15.88 -8.39 17.88
C GLY A 105 17.22 -7.67 18.11
N ALA A 106 17.45 -6.61 17.32
CA ALA A 106 18.59 -5.72 17.40
C ALA A 106 18.10 -4.26 17.38
N GLU A 107 18.98 -3.31 17.04
CA GLU A 107 18.59 -1.90 16.86
C GLU A 107 17.58 -1.84 15.72
N GLU A 108 16.43 -1.22 15.96
CA GLU A 108 15.26 -1.35 15.10
C GLU A 108 15.53 -0.89 13.67
N ARG A 109 16.26 0.21 13.44
CA ARG A 109 16.50 0.72 12.08
C ARG A 109 17.41 -0.20 11.29
N ARG A 110 18.55 -0.59 11.86
CA ARG A 110 19.49 -1.51 11.19
C ARG A 110 18.83 -2.87 10.96
N PHE A 111 18.09 -3.37 11.95
CA PHE A 111 17.32 -4.60 11.84
C PHE A 111 16.33 -4.52 10.69
N LEU A 112 15.45 -3.51 10.67
CA LEU A 112 14.42 -3.35 9.63
C LEU A 112 15.06 -3.23 8.25
N LYS A 113 16.13 -2.45 8.11
CA LYS A 113 16.85 -2.31 6.83
C LYS A 113 17.35 -3.65 6.31
N VAL A 114 18.04 -4.44 7.14
CA VAL A 114 18.59 -5.74 6.73
C VAL A 114 17.46 -6.73 6.42
N PHE A 115 16.46 -6.82 7.29
CA PHE A 115 15.35 -7.75 7.13
C PHE A 115 14.53 -7.46 5.87
N LEU A 116 14.10 -6.20 5.66
CA LEU A 116 13.24 -5.83 4.53
C LEU A 116 13.97 -6.01 3.19
N ASN A 117 15.26 -5.65 3.10
CA ASN A 117 16.08 -5.91 1.90
C ASN A 117 16.18 -7.41 1.61
N LEU A 118 16.48 -8.22 2.63
CA LEU A 118 16.55 -9.68 2.49
C LEU A 118 15.21 -10.27 2.04
N ARG A 119 14.10 -9.83 2.64
CA ARG A 119 12.75 -10.28 2.29
C ARG A 119 12.40 -9.97 0.83
N GLU A 120 12.72 -8.78 0.35
CA GLU A 120 12.45 -8.40 -1.06
C GLU A 120 13.28 -9.20 -2.06
N LYS A 121 14.51 -9.53 -1.68
CA LYS A 121 15.38 -10.37 -2.50
C LYS A 121 14.96 -11.84 -2.49
N HIS A 122 14.51 -12.32 -1.33
CA HIS A 122 14.15 -13.71 -1.05
C HIS A 122 12.69 -13.85 -0.60
N PRO A 123 11.71 -13.53 -1.47
CA PRO A 123 10.30 -13.63 -1.11
C PRO A 123 9.85 -15.09 -0.90
N ASP A 124 10.56 -16.07 -1.44
CA ASP A 124 10.23 -17.49 -1.36
C ASP A 124 10.84 -18.21 -0.14
N LYS A 125 11.59 -17.50 0.71
CA LYS A 125 12.33 -18.08 1.85
C LYS A 125 11.65 -17.81 3.20
N LEU A 126 12.01 -18.61 4.20
CA LEU A 126 11.47 -18.54 5.55
C LEU A 126 12.30 -17.63 6.45
N PHE A 127 11.63 -16.82 7.27
CA PHE A 127 12.25 -15.89 8.20
C PHE A 127 11.71 -16.14 9.60
N PHE A 128 12.64 -16.48 10.50
CA PHE A 128 12.40 -16.65 11.91
C PHE A 128 12.90 -15.43 12.70
N ILE A 129 12.19 -15.05 13.75
CA ILE A 129 12.64 -14.05 14.73
C ILE A 129 12.49 -14.59 16.14
N ASP A 130 13.59 -14.51 16.92
CA ASP A 130 13.55 -14.71 18.37
C ASP A 130 12.95 -13.46 19.04
N CYS A 131 11.69 -13.56 19.47
CA CYS A 131 10.89 -12.48 20.03
C CYS A 131 10.09 -12.92 21.26
N LEU A 132 9.55 -11.94 22.00
CA LEU A 132 8.56 -12.21 23.06
C LEU A 132 7.15 -12.35 22.47
N PRO A 133 6.19 -13.00 23.16
CA PRO A 133 4.82 -13.18 22.67
C PRO A 133 4.14 -11.89 22.24
N GLU A 134 4.27 -10.81 23.02
CA GLU A 134 3.67 -9.50 22.75
C GLU A 134 4.25 -8.81 21.49
N GLU A 135 5.37 -9.29 20.97
CA GLU A 135 6.01 -8.73 19.77
C GLU A 135 5.53 -9.40 18.47
N ILE A 136 4.87 -10.58 18.57
CA ILE A 136 4.40 -11.35 17.41
C ILE A 136 3.55 -10.49 16.46
N PRO A 137 2.54 -9.71 16.92
CA PRO A 137 1.69 -8.96 15.99
C PRO A 137 2.49 -8.01 15.09
N VAL A 138 3.52 -7.34 15.63
CA VAL A 138 4.34 -6.40 14.88
C VAL A 138 5.28 -7.13 13.93
N TYR A 139 5.97 -8.18 14.36
CA TYR A 139 6.85 -8.94 13.47
C TYR A 139 6.10 -9.73 12.40
N ALA A 140 4.93 -10.29 12.72
CA ALA A 140 4.06 -10.93 11.75
C ALA A 140 3.55 -9.92 10.71
N PHE A 141 3.19 -8.70 11.13
CA PHE A 141 2.88 -7.59 10.22
C PHE A 141 4.05 -7.22 9.30
N LEU A 142 5.28 -7.26 9.80
CA LEU A 142 6.48 -7.00 8.99
C LEU A 142 6.78 -8.14 7.99
N GLY A 143 6.12 -9.31 8.14
CA GLY A 143 6.26 -10.44 7.22
C GLY A 143 7.27 -11.50 7.69
N PHE A 144 7.48 -11.65 9.00
CA PHE A 144 8.13 -12.84 9.56
C PHE A 144 7.19 -14.06 9.49
N ASP A 145 7.76 -15.22 9.21
CA ASP A 145 6.99 -16.45 8.96
C ASP A 145 6.97 -17.39 10.17
N ILE A 146 7.95 -17.28 11.09
CA ILE A 146 8.16 -18.27 12.15
C ILE A 146 8.54 -17.58 13.46
N PHE A 147 7.92 -18.02 14.55
CA PHE A 147 8.14 -17.52 15.91
C PHE A 147 8.49 -18.64 16.89
N PRO A 148 9.05 -18.34 18.08
CA PRO A 148 9.35 -19.34 19.10
C PRO A 148 8.05 -19.98 19.62
N TYR A 149 8.11 -21.26 20.00
CA TYR A 149 7.00 -21.89 20.70
C TYR A 149 7.05 -21.67 22.23
N SER A 150 5.94 -21.19 22.77
CA SER A 150 5.46 -21.38 24.15
C SER A 150 3.93 -21.27 24.13
N GLU A 151 3.25 -21.67 25.21
CA GLU A 151 1.79 -21.50 25.32
C GLU A 151 1.36 -20.04 25.08
N GLU A 152 2.15 -19.08 25.58
CA GLU A 152 1.90 -17.64 25.39
C GLU A 152 2.10 -17.20 23.93
N HIS A 153 3.10 -17.73 23.23
CA HIS A 153 3.30 -17.45 21.80
C HIS A 153 2.14 -18.00 20.96
N GLU A 154 1.59 -19.15 21.33
CA GLU A 154 0.43 -19.75 20.66
C GLU A 154 -0.80 -18.87 20.79
N VAL A 155 -1.08 -18.37 22.00
CA VAL A 155 -2.17 -17.41 22.23
C VAL A 155 -1.97 -16.13 21.43
N ALA A 156 -0.76 -15.55 21.45
CA ALA A 156 -0.46 -14.32 20.73
C ALA A 156 -0.56 -14.46 19.20
N LEU A 157 0.00 -15.54 18.64
CA LEU A 157 -0.09 -15.82 17.20
C LEU A 157 -1.52 -16.08 16.77
N LYS A 158 -2.29 -16.86 17.53
CA LYS A 158 -3.71 -17.11 17.26
C LYS A 158 -4.51 -15.81 17.29
N GLY A 159 -4.28 -14.97 18.29
CA GLY A 159 -4.92 -13.66 18.42
C GLY A 159 -4.68 -12.78 17.19
N PHE A 160 -3.44 -12.73 16.69
CA PHE A 160 -3.10 -12.04 15.45
C PHE A 160 -3.80 -12.64 14.23
N LEU A 161 -3.76 -13.97 14.07
CA LEU A 161 -4.37 -14.66 12.93
C LEU A 161 -5.89 -14.49 12.87
N GLU A 162 -6.57 -14.42 14.01
CA GLU A 162 -8.01 -14.14 14.09
C GLU A 162 -8.33 -12.66 13.80
N ASN A 163 -7.38 -11.75 14.05
CA ASN A 163 -7.58 -10.30 13.98
C ASN A 163 -6.53 -9.60 13.09
N ARG A 164 -6.35 -10.07 11.84
CA ARG A 164 -5.35 -9.54 10.88
C ARG A 164 -5.72 -8.19 10.28
N ASN A 165 -5.92 -7.18 11.13
CA ASN A 165 -6.20 -5.81 10.75
C ASN A 165 -5.27 -4.83 11.46
N LYS A 166 -5.09 -3.66 10.84
CA LYS A 166 -4.12 -2.65 11.29
C LYS A 166 -4.57 -1.93 12.58
N VAL A 167 -5.84 -2.01 12.96
CA VAL A 167 -6.37 -1.50 14.24
C VAL A 167 -5.90 -2.40 15.39
N TYR A 168 -6.05 -3.72 15.26
CA TYR A 168 -5.53 -4.70 16.20
C TYR A 168 -4.01 -4.56 16.34
N LEU A 169 -3.28 -4.50 15.21
CA LEU A 169 -1.83 -4.27 15.22
C LEU A 169 -1.43 -3.03 16.02
N GLU A 170 -2.07 -1.88 15.77
CA GLU A 170 -1.73 -0.64 16.47
C GLU A 170 -2.07 -0.69 17.95
N LYS A 171 -3.13 -1.41 18.34
CA LYS A 171 -3.46 -1.69 19.74
C LYS A 171 -2.34 -2.50 20.39
N GLU A 172 -2.00 -3.66 19.83
CA GLU A 172 -0.97 -4.56 20.37
C GLU A 172 0.43 -3.95 20.33
N ALA A 173 0.72 -3.04 19.39
CA ALA A 173 2.00 -2.36 19.36
C ALA A 173 2.25 -1.48 20.61
N ASN A 174 1.21 -1.13 21.39
CA ASN A 174 1.37 -0.40 22.65
C ASN A 174 1.75 -1.29 23.84
N SER A 175 1.92 -2.61 23.65
CA SER A 175 2.27 -3.55 24.73
C SER A 175 3.68 -3.31 25.30
N SER A 176 4.61 -2.72 24.54
CA SER A 176 5.94 -2.36 25.02
C SER A 176 6.53 -1.14 24.32
N ILE A 177 7.57 -0.53 24.90
CA ILE A 177 8.36 0.53 24.27
C ILE A 177 8.96 0.04 22.94
N LYS A 178 9.44 -1.20 22.90
CA LYS A 178 10.11 -1.79 21.74
C LYS A 178 9.14 -1.99 20.58
N THR A 179 7.98 -2.61 20.81
CA THR A 179 6.95 -2.82 19.78
C THR A 179 6.42 -1.49 19.25
N LYS A 180 6.22 -0.51 20.12
CA LYS A 180 5.75 0.82 19.72
C LYS A 180 6.79 1.54 18.86
N ARG A 181 8.05 1.50 19.28
CA ARG A 181 9.16 2.10 18.54
C ARG A 181 9.35 1.42 17.17
N LEU A 182 9.30 0.09 17.13
CA LEU A 182 9.43 -0.68 15.90
C LEU A 182 8.35 -0.32 14.88
N LEU A 183 7.07 -0.30 15.29
CA LEU A 183 5.96 0.08 14.40
C LEU A 183 6.09 1.53 13.89
N ARG A 184 6.44 2.47 14.79
CA ARG A 184 6.64 3.88 14.42
C ARG A 184 7.75 4.07 13.39
N ILE A 185 8.88 3.39 13.58
CA ILE A 185 10.00 3.42 12.64
C ILE A 185 9.59 2.78 11.32
N ALA A 186 8.94 1.61 11.34
CA ALA A 186 8.49 0.93 10.14
C ALA A 186 7.55 1.81 9.28
N TYR A 187 6.53 2.42 9.89
CA TYR A 187 5.59 3.29 9.18
C TYR A 187 6.24 4.58 8.64
N LYS A 188 7.11 5.22 9.43
CA LYS A 188 7.67 6.54 9.04
C LYS A 188 8.87 6.43 8.11
N GLU A 189 9.77 5.49 8.36
CA GLU A 189 11.09 5.44 7.73
C GLU A 189 11.22 4.33 6.68
N PHE A 190 10.39 3.29 6.74
CA PHE A 190 10.42 2.14 5.83
C PHE A 190 9.13 2.00 5.02
N SER A 191 8.42 3.12 4.80
CA SER A 191 7.13 3.14 4.10
C SER A 191 7.20 2.52 2.70
N GLU A 192 8.27 2.73 1.94
CA GLU A 192 8.41 2.18 0.58
C GLU A 192 8.35 0.63 0.54
N HIS A 193 8.98 -0.05 1.51
CA HIS A 193 8.89 -1.50 1.63
C HIS A 193 7.47 -1.96 2.00
N LEU A 194 6.81 -1.22 2.88
CA LEU A 194 5.42 -1.53 3.27
C LEU A 194 4.45 -1.28 2.10
N LEU A 195 4.64 -0.19 1.36
CA LEU A 195 3.87 0.12 0.16
C LEU A 195 4.00 -0.99 -0.89
N ARG A 196 5.17 -1.61 -1.06
CA ARG A 196 5.35 -2.73 -2.00
C ARG A 196 4.53 -3.97 -1.61
N ASN A 197 4.30 -4.18 -0.31
CA ASN A 197 3.64 -5.37 0.23
C ASN A 197 2.19 -5.17 0.66
N MET A 198 1.69 -3.93 0.69
CA MET A 198 0.28 -3.68 1.01
C MET A 198 -0.65 -4.25 -0.06
N LYS A 199 -1.88 -4.54 0.35
CA LYS A 199 -2.94 -4.97 -0.56
C LYS A 199 -3.92 -3.83 -0.82
N ILE A 200 -4.24 -3.58 -2.08
CA ILE A 200 -5.33 -2.70 -2.46
C ILE A 200 -6.66 -3.40 -2.17
N LYS A 201 -7.40 -2.83 -1.22
CA LYS A 201 -8.70 -3.31 -0.78
C LYS A 201 -9.77 -2.29 -1.16
N ASN A 202 -11.00 -2.77 -1.23
CA ASN A 202 -12.17 -1.91 -1.32
C ASN A 202 -13.03 -2.09 -0.09
N GLU A 203 -12.41 -1.79 1.04
CA GLU A 203 -13.00 -1.85 2.35
C GLU A 203 -12.75 -0.50 3.01
N ARG A 204 -13.59 -0.16 3.98
CA ARG A 204 -13.40 1.07 4.73
C ARG A 204 -12.18 0.92 5.63
N GLU A 205 -11.22 1.82 5.49
CA GLU A 205 -10.07 1.89 6.38
C GLU A 205 -10.42 2.62 7.69
N ILE A 206 -9.96 2.10 8.82
CA ILE A 206 -10.25 2.69 10.15
C ILE A 206 -8.95 3.15 10.78
N TYR A 207 -8.81 4.46 10.98
CA TYR A 207 -7.63 5.09 11.57
C TYR A 207 -7.90 5.46 13.03
N VAL A 208 -7.18 4.85 13.98
CA VAL A 208 -7.50 4.92 15.42
C VAL A 208 -6.42 5.58 16.27
N SER A 209 -5.21 5.75 15.74
CA SER A 209 -4.07 6.30 16.51
C SER A 209 -3.34 7.40 15.73
N THR A 210 -2.40 8.08 16.37
CA THR A 210 -1.55 9.07 15.69
C THR A 210 -0.59 8.43 14.68
N GLU A 211 -0.19 7.18 14.88
CA GLU A 211 0.62 6.42 13.92
C GLU A 211 -0.14 6.11 12.64
N SER A 212 -1.48 6.05 12.70
CA SER A 212 -2.36 5.83 11.56
C SER A 212 -2.12 6.82 10.41
N LEU A 213 -1.63 8.02 10.72
CA LEU A 213 -1.25 9.03 9.72
C LEU A 213 -0.21 8.51 8.71
N TYR A 214 0.65 7.58 9.14
CA TYR A 214 1.73 7.00 8.35
C TYR A 214 1.49 5.53 7.98
N ARG A 215 0.25 5.02 8.13
CA ARG A 215 -0.12 3.71 7.60
C ARG A 215 0.11 3.64 6.09
N PRO A 216 0.47 2.46 5.55
CA PRO A 216 0.71 2.28 4.12
C PRO A 216 -0.41 2.82 3.23
N GLU A 217 -1.67 2.66 3.61
CA GLU A 217 -2.83 3.13 2.85
C GLU A 217 -2.87 4.67 2.72
N ALA A 218 -2.68 5.36 3.84
CA ALA A 218 -2.68 6.82 3.85
C ALA A 218 -1.46 7.38 3.09
N VAL A 219 -0.29 6.78 3.28
CA VAL A 219 0.93 7.14 2.54
C VAL A 219 0.76 6.87 1.04
N TYR A 220 0.17 5.73 0.67
CA TYR A 220 -0.09 5.37 -0.74
C TYR A 220 -1.03 6.38 -1.39
N TRP A 221 -2.10 6.76 -0.72
CA TRP A 221 -3.01 7.81 -1.20
C TRP A 221 -2.26 9.12 -1.45
N ARG A 222 -1.53 9.63 -0.45
CA ARG A 222 -0.78 10.89 -0.56
C ARG A 222 0.26 10.82 -1.68
N LYS A 223 0.93 9.67 -1.86
CA LYS A 223 1.88 9.41 -2.95
C LYS A 223 1.18 9.45 -4.32
N LYS A 224 0.09 8.72 -4.51
CA LYS A 224 -0.68 8.68 -5.78
C LYS A 224 -1.24 10.04 -6.15
N ILE A 225 -1.76 10.81 -5.18
CA ILE A 225 -2.20 12.20 -5.45
C ILE A 225 -1.02 13.07 -5.87
N ARG A 226 0.09 13.00 -5.15
CA ARG A 226 1.29 13.80 -5.46
C ARG A 226 1.86 13.48 -6.83
N GLU A 227 1.87 12.22 -7.24
CA GLU A 227 2.45 11.78 -8.51
C GLU A 227 1.47 11.97 -9.67
N ASN A 228 0.22 11.52 -9.50
CA ASN A 228 -0.68 11.30 -10.64
C ASN A 228 -1.80 12.33 -10.76
N TYR A 229 -2.11 13.11 -9.71
CA TYR A 229 -3.20 14.09 -9.81
C TYR A 229 -2.68 15.46 -10.23
N CYS A 230 -3.29 16.03 -11.27
CA CYS A 230 -3.13 17.42 -11.66
C CYS A 230 -4.53 18.08 -11.72
N PRO A 231 -4.73 19.26 -11.08
CA PRO A 231 -5.94 20.06 -11.24
C PRO A 231 -6.29 20.27 -12.71
N HIS A 232 -7.57 20.18 -13.05
CA HIS A 232 -8.04 20.36 -14.43
C HIS A 232 -8.30 21.83 -14.78
N SER A 233 -8.23 22.72 -13.79
CA SER A 233 -8.41 24.16 -13.97
C SER A 233 -7.55 24.95 -12.99
N ASN A 234 -7.34 26.23 -13.32
CA ASN A 234 -6.65 27.18 -12.45
C ASN A 234 -7.57 27.80 -11.37
N PHE A 235 -8.88 27.60 -11.46
CA PHE A 235 -9.83 28.03 -10.44
C PHE A 235 -10.09 26.90 -9.43
N ILE A 236 -9.61 27.08 -8.20
CA ILE A 236 -9.58 26.05 -7.17
C ILE A 236 -10.43 26.47 -5.98
N VAL A 237 -11.32 25.58 -5.54
CA VAL A 237 -12.11 25.74 -4.31
C VAL A 237 -11.69 24.71 -3.29
N LEU A 238 -11.23 25.17 -2.12
CA LEU A 238 -10.91 24.34 -0.96
C LEU A 238 -12.14 24.19 -0.06
N LEU A 239 -12.45 22.95 0.30
CA LEU A 239 -13.63 22.60 1.11
C LEU A 239 -13.24 21.71 2.30
N PRO A 240 -13.95 21.77 3.44
CA PRO A 240 -13.71 20.86 4.55
C PRO A 240 -14.28 19.48 4.22
N CYS A 241 -13.72 18.45 4.86
CA CYS A 241 -14.29 17.12 4.84
C CYS A 241 -15.67 17.04 5.51
N SER A 242 -16.33 15.88 5.40
CA SER A 242 -17.55 15.57 6.14
C SER A 242 -17.58 14.11 6.57
N ALA A 243 -18.28 13.79 7.66
CA ALA A 243 -18.37 12.43 8.18
C ALA A 243 -18.84 11.40 7.13
N LYS A 244 -19.85 11.76 6.32
CA LYS A 244 -20.37 10.90 5.25
C LYS A 244 -19.48 10.98 4.00
N LYS A 245 -19.05 9.81 3.51
CA LYS A 245 -18.35 9.63 2.23
C LYS A 245 -19.19 8.76 1.25
N PRO A 246 -19.05 8.94 -0.07
CA PRO A 246 -18.31 10.01 -0.75
C PRO A 246 -18.88 11.39 -0.38
N TYR A 247 -18.02 12.40 -0.29
CA TYR A 247 -18.39 13.68 0.33
C TYR A 247 -19.54 14.36 -0.39
N SER A 248 -19.64 14.28 -1.73
CA SER A 248 -20.74 14.86 -2.52
C SER A 248 -22.14 14.41 -2.10
N ARG A 249 -22.25 13.31 -1.34
CA ARG A 249 -23.53 12.79 -0.80
C ARG A 249 -23.83 13.26 0.63
N SER A 250 -22.97 14.08 1.22
CA SER A 250 -23.19 14.66 2.55
C SER A 250 -24.06 15.91 2.47
N LYS A 251 -24.79 16.22 3.56
CA LYS A 251 -25.66 17.41 3.59
C LYS A 251 -24.88 18.71 3.32
N SER A 252 -23.67 18.83 3.87
CA SER A 252 -22.83 20.02 3.71
C SER A 252 -22.34 20.17 2.28
N HIS A 253 -21.82 19.12 1.66
CA HIS A 253 -21.30 19.20 0.28
C HIS A 253 -22.40 19.36 -0.75
N ILE A 254 -23.60 18.79 -0.53
CA ILE A 254 -24.77 19.09 -1.38
C ILE A 254 -25.06 20.60 -1.37
N ARG A 255 -24.94 21.27 -0.21
CA ARG A 255 -25.09 22.73 -0.13
C ARG A 255 -23.95 23.46 -0.81
N PHE A 256 -22.69 23.07 -0.61
CA PHE A 256 -21.54 23.69 -1.28
C PHE A 256 -21.67 23.61 -2.80
N ILE A 257 -22.00 22.43 -3.34
CA ILE A 257 -22.23 22.23 -4.77
C ILE A 257 -23.36 23.13 -5.28
N LYS A 258 -24.45 23.26 -4.51
CA LYS A 258 -25.56 24.17 -4.85
C LYS A 258 -25.09 25.64 -4.86
N SER A 259 -24.33 26.07 -3.86
CA SER A 259 -23.81 27.44 -3.77
C SER A 259 -22.88 27.78 -4.94
N ILE A 260 -21.96 26.87 -5.30
CA ILE A 260 -21.08 27.05 -6.47
C ILE A 260 -21.92 27.18 -7.75
N LYS A 261 -22.91 26.28 -7.95
CA LYS A 261 -23.78 26.32 -9.14
C LYS A 261 -24.65 27.57 -9.22
N ASN A 262 -25.02 28.16 -8.09
CA ASN A 262 -25.79 29.39 -8.04
C ASN A 262 -24.94 30.65 -8.33
N GLY A 263 -23.61 30.55 -8.18
CA GLY A 263 -22.69 31.65 -8.41
C GLY A 263 -22.17 31.75 -9.85
N ILE A 264 -22.49 30.79 -10.73
CA ILE A 264 -22.05 30.75 -12.13
C ILE A 264 -23.21 31.02 -13.08
N GLU A 265 -22.93 31.66 -14.22
CA GLU A 265 -23.92 31.94 -15.27
C GLU A 265 -24.15 30.73 -16.18
N ASN A 266 -23.07 30.08 -16.61
CA ASN A 266 -23.15 28.89 -17.45
C ASN A 266 -22.86 27.62 -16.62
N LYS A 267 -23.75 26.63 -16.70
CA LYS A 267 -23.57 25.33 -16.02
C LYS A 267 -22.27 24.62 -16.39
N LYS A 268 -21.71 24.86 -17.57
CA LYS A 268 -20.41 24.31 -17.99
C LYS A 268 -19.22 24.85 -17.17
N GLN A 269 -19.34 26.05 -16.60
CA GLN A 269 -18.30 26.62 -15.73
C GLN A 269 -18.11 25.82 -14.45
N TYR A 270 -19.12 25.05 -14.01
CA TYR A 270 -18.97 24.17 -12.86
C TYR A 270 -17.81 23.16 -13.05
N TYR A 271 -17.60 22.71 -14.28
CA TYR A 271 -16.52 21.80 -14.65
C TYR A 271 -15.18 22.50 -14.91
N GLY A 272 -15.15 23.84 -14.86
CA GLY A 272 -13.91 24.62 -14.81
C GLY A 272 -13.46 24.92 -13.38
N ILE A 273 -14.09 24.31 -12.36
CA ILE A 273 -13.76 24.53 -10.95
C ILE A 273 -13.19 23.24 -10.36
N THR A 274 -11.90 23.27 -10.06
CA THR A 274 -11.26 22.19 -9.31
C THR A 274 -11.67 22.28 -7.84
N GLN A 275 -12.23 21.20 -7.29
CA GLN A 275 -12.62 21.13 -5.89
C GLN A 275 -11.70 20.19 -5.11
N LEU A 276 -11.02 20.71 -4.10
CA LEU A 276 -10.11 19.97 -3.24
C LEU A 276 -10.67 19.92 -1.82
N ILE A 277 -10.86 18.71 -1.29
CA ILE A 277 -11.41 18.50 0.05
C ILE A 277 -10.25 18.24 1.01
N LEU A 278 -10.08 19.11 2.02
CA LEU A 278 -9.01 18.96 3.03
C LEU A 278 -9.47 18.01 4.14
N THR A 279 -8.61 17.04 4.48
CA THR A 279 -8.94 16.02 5.48
C THR A 279 -7.71 15.32 6.06
N SER A 280 -7.89 14.59 7.17
CA SER A 280 -6.90 13.70 7.76
C SER A 280 -7.44 12.26 7.75
N PRO A 281 -6.60 11.22 7.54
CA PRO A 281 -5.15 11.27 7.32
C PRO A 281 -4.75 11.41 5.84
N LEU A 282 -5.72 11.43 4.93
CA LEU A 282 -5.47 11.45 3.48
C LEU A 282 -4.89 12.77 2.97
N GLY A 283 -4.96 13.85 3.75
CA GLY A 283 -4.49 15.19 3.40
C GLY A 283 -5.46 15.92 2.49
N VAL A 284 -5.52 15.51 1.22
CA VAL A 284 -6.35 16.15 0.19
C VAL A 284 -7.07 15.09 -0.62
N VAL A 285 -8.38 15.26 -0.79
CA VAL A 285 -9.21 14.43 -1.65
C VAL A 285 -9.80 15.28 -2.77
N PRO A 286 -9.33 15.13 -4.02
CA PRO A 286 -9.99 15.72 -5.17
C PRO A 286 -11.41 15.19 -5.35
N ARG A 287 -12.35 16.06 -5.77
CA ARG A 287 -13.76 15.71 -5.95
C ARG A 287 -13.97 14.52 -6.89
N GLU A 288 -13.18 14.41 -7.94
CA GLU A 288 -13.27 13.35 -8.95
C GLU A 288 -12.99 11.97 -8.34
N LEU A 289 -12.14 11.94 -7.31
CA LEU A 289 -11.57 10.74 -6.70
C LEU A 289 -12.25 10.34 -5.37
N GLU A 290 -13.27 11.07 -4.92
CA GLU A 290 -13.89 10.90 -3.60
C GLU A 290 -14.51 9.50 -3.36
N ASP A 291 -14.83 8.76 -4.41
CA ASP A 291 -15.34 7.39 -4.31
C ASP A 291 -14.26 6.38 -3.86
N TYR A 292 -12.97 6.72 -4.01
CA TYR A 292 -11.82 5.93 -3.53
C TYR A 292 -11.36 6.34 -2.13
N ALA A 293 -12.00 7.34 -1.52
CA ALA A 293 -11.72 7.81 -0.16
C ALA A 293 -12.77 7.30 0.83
N ASP A 294 -12.76 5.99 1.12
CA ASP A 294 -13.65 5.37 2.13
C ASP A 294 -12.85 5.03 3.40
N TYR A 295 -12.99 5.89 4.41
CA TYR A 295 -12.31 5.72 5.68
C TYR A 295 -13.13 6.29 6.84
N ASP A 296 -12.80 5.82 8.05
CA ASP A 296 -13.20 6.41 9.32
C ASP A 296 -11.98 6.79 10.15
N ILE A 297 -12.14 7.80 10.98
CA ILE A 297 -11.07 8.31 11.85
C ILE A 297 -11.69 8.88 13.13
N VAL A 298 -10.92 8.85 14.21
CA VAL A 298 -11.27 9.57 15.44
C VAL A 298 -11.30 11.08 15.16
N VAL A 299 -12.46 11.70 15.30
CA VAL A 299 -12.64 13.15 15.10
C VAL A 299 -12.73 13.85 16.45
N THR A 300 -11.71 14.64 16.78
CA THR A 300 -11.69 15.49 17.99
C THR A 300 -11.93 16.96 17.67
N GLY A 301 -11.80 17.36 16.40
CA GLY A 301 -11.79 18.77 15.97
C GLY A 301 -10.39 19.40 16.07
N ASP A 302 -9.46 18.77 16.78
CA ASP A 302 -8.10 19.24 16.97
C ASP A 302 -7.14 18.47 16.05
N TRP A 303 -6.43 19.19 15.19
CA TRP A 303 -5.43 18.62 14.30
C TRP A 303 -4.03 18.74 14.90
N SER A 304 -3.32 17.62 14.98
CA SER A 304 -1.91 17.58 15.37
C SER A 304 -1.02 18.35 14.38
N TYR A 305 0.19 18.69 14.82
CA TYR A 305 1.18 19.33 13.95
C TYR A 305 1.47 18.47 12.71
N GLU A 306 1.62 17.16 12.90
CA GLU A 306 1.90 16.21 11.83
C GLU A 306 0.75 16.13 10.81
N GLU A 307 -0.51 16.10 11.25
CA GLU A 307 -1.66 16.10 10.34
C GLU A 307 -1.72 17.37 9.49
N LYS A 308 -1.48 18.53 10.13
CA LYS A 308 -1.40 19.82 9.44
C LYS A 308 -0.25 19.83 8.44
N HIS A 309 0.92 19.33 8.85
CA HIS A 309 2.12 19.26 8.02
C HIS A 309 1.92 18.41 6.77
N GLU A 310 1.45 17.17 6.92
CA GLU A 310 1.20 16.25 5.80
C GLU A 310 0.17 16.81 4.82
N THR A 311 -0.91 17.41 5.35
CA THR A 311 -1.98 18.01 4.54
C THR A 311 -1.49 19.23 3.78
N LYS A 312 -0.78 20.15 4.45
CA LYS A 312 -0.17 21.33 3.83
C LYS A 312 0.87 20.94 2.77
N SER A 313 1.70 19.94 3.07
CA SER A 313 2.70 19.41 2.14
C SER A 313 2.04 18.86 0.87
N LEU A 314 1.00 18.03 1.01
CA LEU A 314 0.27 17.50 -0.13
C LEU A 314 -0.46 18.60 -0.91
N LEU A 315 -1.18 19.50 -0.24
CA LEU A 315 -1.88 20.61 -0.89
C LEU A 315 -0.90 21.47 -1.71
N ASN A 316 0.23 21.87 -1.12
CA ASN A 316 1.25 22.65 -1.82
C ASN A 316 1.81 21.90 -3.04
N SER A 317 1.99 20.57 -2.96
CA SER A 317 2.45 19.78 -4.10
C SER A 317 1.45 19.74 -5.25
N ILE A 318 0.13 19.84 -4.96
CA ILE A 318 -0.92 19.93 -5.97
C ILE A 318 -0.95 21.34 -6.57
N LEU A 319 -0.97 22.38 -5.72
CA LEU A 319 -1.09 23.78 -6.15
C LEU A 319 0.09 24.23 -7.03
N ARG A 320 1.31 23.72 -6.78
CA ARG A 320 2.49 24.03 -7.59
C ARG A 320 2.42 23.52 -9.04
N LYS A 321 1.49 22.61 -9.35
CA LYS A 321 1.27 22.11 -10.72
C LYS A 321 0.41 23.04 -11.57
N VAL A 322 -0.13 24.10 -10.98
CA VAL A 322 -1.05 25.03 -11.61
C VAL A 322 -0.38 26.38 -11.71
N GLU A 323 -0.37 26.95 -12.92
CA GLU A 323 0.12 28.30 -13.14
C GLU A 323 -0.94 29.32 -12.71
N ASN A 324 -0.53 30.31 -11.91
CA ASN A 324 -1.36 31.41 -11.43
C ASN A 324 -2.76 30.98 -10.92
N PRO A 325 -2.85 30.08 -9.91
CA PRO A 325 -4.13 29.57 -9.45
C PRO A 325 -4.94 30.65 -8.71
N ARG A 326 -6.24 30.74 -9.01
CA ARG A 326 -7.23 31.44 -8.19
C ARG A 326 -7.74 30.48 -7.12
N ILE A 327 -7.44 30.73 -5.85
CA ILE A 327 -7.78 29.81 -4.76
C ILE A 327 -8.78 30.46 -3.80
N ILE A 328 -9.99 29.88 -3.76
CA ILE A 328 -11.06 30.24 -2.82
C ILE A 328 -11.14 29.19 -1.72
N ALA A 329 -11.01 29.61 -0.47
CA ALA A 329 -11.07 28.74 0.70
C ALA A 329 -12.39 28.94 1.46
N HIS A 330 -13.32 27.99 1.33
CA HIS A 330 -14.50 27.91 2.18
C HIS A 330 -14.25 26.86 3.25
N LEU A 331 -13.45 27.22 4.25
CA LEU A 331 -12.92 26.32 5.27
C LEU A 331 -13.20 26.87 6.68
N PRO A 332 -13.37 26.00 7.69
CA PRO A 332 -13.38 26.40 9.09
C PRO A 332 -12.10 27.15 9.51
N LYS A 333 -12.18 27.95 10.58
CA LYS A 333 -11.09 28.86 10.99
C LYS A 333 -9.80 28.09 11.35
N GLU A 334 -9.92 26.89 11.89
CA GLU A 334 -8.81 26.03 12.29
C GLU A 334 -7.98 25.50 11.11
N TYR A 335 -8.48 25.62 9.88
CA TYR A 335 -7.78 25.24 8.65
C TYR A 335 -6.96 26.39 8.07
N LYS A 336 -7.02 27.60 8.66
CA LYS A 336 -6.34 28.79 8.13
C LYS A 336 -4.84 28.57 7.93
N ASP A 337 -4.19 27.90 8.87
CA ASP A 337 -2.74 27.67 8.82
C ASP A 337 -2.31 26.63 7.76
N LEU A 338 -3.26 25.90 7.17
CA LEU A 338 -3.01 24.91 6.12
C LEU A 338 -2.78 25.54 4.75
N CYS A 339 -3.30 26.74 4.53
CA CYS A 339 -3.37 27.36 3.21
C CYS A 339 -2.71 28.75 3.23
N GLU A 340 -1.77 28.99 2.33
CA GLU A 340 -1.14 30.30 2.15
C GLU A 340 -1.65 30.94 0.85
N LYS A 341 -1.80 32.28 0.84
CA LYS A 341 -2.22 33.06 -0.35
C LYS A 341 -3.58 32.62 -0.92
N VAL A 342 -4.58 32.41 -0.07
CA VAL A 342 -5.96 32.05 -0.46
C VAL A 342 -6.96 33.12 -0.03
N GLU A 343 -8.06 33.27 -0.77
CA GLU A 343 -9.19 34.13 -0.38
C GLU A 343 -10.18 33.31 0.45
N PHE A 344 -10.27 33.60 1.75
CA PHE A 344 -11.25 32.97 2.64
C PHE A 344 -12.64 33.55 2.43
N THR A 345 -13.65 32.70 2.41
CA THR A 345 -15.04 33.13 2.27
C THR A 345 -16.01 32.32 3.12
N ASP A 346 -16.95 33.02 3.75
CA ASP A 346 -18.12 32.43 4.41
C ASP A 346 -19.35 32.40 3.48
N ASP A 347 -19.36 33.19 2.37
CA ASP A 347 -20.39 33.20 1.34
C ASP A 347 -19.82 32.73 -0.01
N LEU A 348 -19.86 31.41 -0.20
CA LEU A 348 -19.38 30.77 -1.42
C LEU A 348 -20.15 31.21 -2.66
N THR A 349 -21.45 31.52 -2.57
CA THR A 349 -22.24 31.91 -3.75
C THR A 349 -21.80 33.28 -4.25
N HIS A 350 -21.73 34.26 -3.34
CA HIS A 350 -21.30 35.62 -3.68
C HIS A 350 -19.87 35.64 -4.24
N THR A 351 -18.97 34.87 -3.62
CA THR A 351 -17.55 34.85 -4.03
C THR A 351 -17.36 34.20 -5.39
N ILE A 352 -18.08 33.11 -5.70
CA ILE A 352 -18.05 32.51 -7.04
C ILE A 352 -18.62 33.48 -8.07
N LYS A 353 -19.72 34.17 -7.75
CA LYS A 353 -20.31 35.20 -8.63
C LYS A 353 -19.36 36.37 -8.92
N LYS A 354 -18.59 36.82 -7.92
CA LYS A 354 -17.57 37.87 -8.08
C LYS A 354 -16.51 37.50 -9.11
N TYR A 355 -16.14 36.23 -9.22
CA TYR A 355 -15.08 35.76 -10.11
C TYR A 355 -15.58 34.92 -11.28
N GLN A 356 -16.89 34.90 -11.56
CA GLN A 356 -17.45 34.00 -12.56
C GLN A 356 -16.84 34.18 -13.96
N GLU A 357 -16.41 35.40 -14.30
CA GLU A 357 -15.75 35.70 -15.58
C GLU A 357 -14.34 35.09 -15.68
N GLU A 358 -13.68 34.79 -14.55
CA GLU A 358 -12.40 34.07 -14.50
C GLU A 358 -12.57 32.54 -14.64
N ILE A 359 -13.79 32.02 -14.48
CA ILE A 359 -14.06 30.58 -14.49
C ILE A 359 -14.34 30.13 -15.92
N SER A 360 -13.40 29.36 -16.48
CA SER A 360 -13.55 28.76 -17.80
C SER A 360 -14.70 27.75 -17.85
N GLU A 361 -15.35 27.60 -18.99
CA GLU A 361 -16.19 26.44 -19.26
C GLU A 361 -15.35 25.17 -19.36
N GLY A 362 -15.89 24.03 -18.92
CA GLY A 362 -15.20 22.75 -18.99
C GLY A 362 -16.14 21.57 -19.22
N GLU A 363 -15.55 20.38 -19.24
CA GLU A 363 -16.24 19.10 -19.33
C GLU A 363 -15.99 18.24 -18.08
N ASP A 364 -16.84 17.25 -17.84
CA ASP A 364 -16.65 16.35 -16.71
C ASP A 364 -15.42 15.44 -16.94
N VAL A 365 -14.32 15.78 -16.27
CA VAL A 365 -13.03 15.07 -16.36
C VAL A 365 -12.93 13.87 -15.41
N LYS A 366 -13.99 13.52 -14.66
CA LYS A 366 -13.92 12.54 -13.56
C LYS A 366 -13.23 11.24 -13.96
N PHE A 367 -13.63 10.62 -15.07
CA PHE A 367 -13.12 9.31 -15.44
C PHE A 367 -11.66 9.34 -15.90
N ARG A 368 -11.24 10.42 -16.57
CA ARG A 368 -9.83 10.65 -16.91
C ARG A 368 -8.98 10.79 -15.65
N LYS A 369 -9.43 11.60 -14.69
CA LYS A 369 -8.75 11.77 -13.40
C LYS A 369 -8.70 10.47 -12.58
N VAL A 370 -9.77 9.65 -12.64
CA VAL A 370 -9.77 8.31 -12.04
C VAL A 370 -8.74 7.38 -12.71
N SER A 371 -8.64 7.39 -14.04
CA SER A 371 -7.63 6.61 -14.77
C SER A 371 -6.21 7.05 -14.40
N GLU A 372 -5.94 8.36 -14.41
CA GLU A 372 -4.67 8.93 -14.00
C GLU A 372 -4.31 8.50 -12.57
N PHE A 373 -5.25 8.63 -11.64
CA PHE A 373 -5.04 8.21 -10.25
C PHE A 373 -4.68 6.73 -10.15
N LEU A 374 -5.47 5.84 -10.78
CA LEU A 374 -5.29 4.39 -10.68
C LEU A 374 -4.02 3.91 -11.39
N TYR A 375 -3.75 4.37 -12.61
CA TYR A 375 -2.73 3.80 -13.49
C TYR A 375 -1.53 4.71 -13.76
N GLY A 376 -1.58 5.96 -13.29
CA GLY A 376 -0.58 6.99 -13.58
C GLY A 376 -0.73 7.63 -14.96
N VAL A 377 -1.79 7.29 -15.70
CA VAL A 377 -2.01 7.76 -17.08
C VAL A 377 -3.51 7.81 -17.39
N ASP A 378 -3.92 8.79 -18.21
CA ASP A 378 -5.23 8.79 -18.84
C ASP A 378 -5.23 7.80 -20.01
N ILE A 379 -5.96 6.69 -19.87
CA ILE A 379 -6.04 5.66 -20.90
C ILE A 379 -7.09 5.98 -21.97
N PHE A 380 -7.93 6.99 -21.77
CA PHE A 380 -9.05 7.24 -22.66
C PHE A 380 -8.63 8.07 -23.89
N PRO A 381 -9.14 7.75 -25.08
CA PRO A 381 -8.86 8.53 -26.29
C PRO A 381 -9.40 9.97 -26.16
N GLY A 382 -9.03 10.86 -27.09
CA GLY A 382 -9.38 12.28 -27.04
C GLY A 382 -10.87 12.55 -26.83
N GLU A 383 -11.75 11.87 -27.57
CA GLU A 383 -13.19 11.95 -27.38
C GLU A 383 -13.75 10.70 -26.69
N ILE A 384 -14.57 10.90 -25.65
CA ILE A 384 -15.34 9.85 -24.99
C ILE A 384 -16.81 10.25 -24.83
N LYS A 385 -17.70 9.28 -24.94
CA LYS A 385 -19.14 9.42 -24.67
C LYS A 385 -19.50 8.71 -23.37
N ILE A 386 -20.09 9.45 -22.44
CA ILE A 386 -20.51 8.93 -21.14
C ILE A 386 -22.02 8.68 -21.17
N LYS A 387 -22.45 7.46 -20.90
CA LYS A 387 -23.87 7.09 -20.74
C LYS A 387 -24.14 6.62 -19.32
N LYS A 388 -25.08 7.26 -18.63
CA LYS A 388 -25.51 6.82 -17.30
C LYS A 388 -26.62 5.77 -17.42
N ARG A 389 -26.44 4.60 -16.79
CA ARG A 389 -27.45 3.54 -16.65
C ARG A 389 -27.66 3.19 -15.18
N LYS A 390 -28.82 3.57 -14.62
CA LYS A 390 -29.14 3.43 -13.18
C LYS A 390 -28.02 4.03 -12.30
N HIS A 391 -27.21 3.19 -11.67
CA HIS A 391 -26.12 3.55 -10.76
C HIS A 391 -24.71 3.43 -11.39
N THR A 392 -24.64 3.02 -12.65
CA THR A 392 -23.39 2.78 -13.38
C THR A 392 -23.23 3.81 -14.51
N PHE A 393 -22.01 4.24 -14.75
CA PHE A 393 -21.63 5.01 -15.93
C PHE A 393 -20.91 4.10 -16.91
N GLU A 394 -21.25 4.19 -18.18
CA GLU A 394 -20.59 3.49 -19.28
C GLU A 394 -19.80 4.51 -20.10
N ILE A 395 -18.52 4.21 -20.34
CA ILE A 395 -17.58 5.10 -21.01
C ILE A 395 -17.25 4.49 -22.38
N TYR A 396 -17.62 5.19 -23.44
CA TYR A 396 -17.46 4.74 -24.82
C TYR A 396 -16.49 5.63 -25.59
N SER A 397 -15.78 5.06 -26.55
CA SER A 397 -15.36 5.80 -27.75
C SER A 397 -16.33 5.45 -28.88
N GLU A 398 -15.98 4.44 -29.68
CA GLU A 398 -16.87 3.70 -30.59
C GLU A 398 -17.44 2.46 -29.89
N GLU A 399 -16.58 1.79 -29.11
CA GLU A 399 -16.91 0.62 -28.30
C GLU A 399 -16.93 0.97 -26.80
N LEU A 400 -17.50 0.08 -25.99
CA LEU A 400 -17.49 0.24 -24.53
C LEU A 400 -16.08 -0.02 -23.99
N LEU A 401 -15.45 1.00 -23.42
CA LEU A 401 -14.09 0.92 -22.86
C LEU A 401 -14.10 0.55 -21.37
N ALA A 402 -15.03 1.12 -20.61
CA ALA A 402 -15.08 0.89 -19.16
C ALA A 402 -16.49 1.12 -18.60
N ARG A 403 -16.73 0.52 -17.42
CA ARG A 403 -17.89 0.80 -16.58
C ARG A 403 -17.44 1.38 -15.25
N TYR A 404 -18.19 2.35 -14.72
CA TYR A 404 -17.91 2.97 -13.44
C TYR A 404 -19.11 2.90 -12.49
N ASP A 405 -18.93 2.24 -11.36
CA ASP A 405 -19.93 2.11 -10.27
C ASP A 405 -19.26 2.34 -8.90
N ARG A 406 -18.64 3.53 -8.75
CA ARG A 406 -17.65 3.89 -7.69
C ARG A 406 -16.27 3.29 -7.91
N LYS A 407 -16.15 2.29 -8.78
CA LYS A 407 -14.88 1.76 -9.26
C LYS A 407 -14.85 1.74 -10.76
N LEU A 408 -13.67 1.95 -11.33
CA LEU A 408 -13.45 1.78 -12.75
C LEU A 408 -13.21 0.29 -13.05
N ASN A 409 -14.05 -0.28 -13.91
CA ASN A 409 -13.93 -1.66 -14.40
C ASN A 409 -13.74 -1.63 -15.91
N LEU A 410 -12.56 -2.05 -16.38
CA LEU A 410 -12.24 -2.06 -17.81
C LEU A 410 -12.95 -3.20 -18.54
N THR A 411 -13.31 -2.96 -19.81
CA THR A 411 -13.58 -4.04 -20.76
C THR A 411 -12.26 -4.55 -21.34
N LEU A 412 -12.29 -5.62 -22.14
CA LEU A 412 -11.10 -6.06 -22.89
C LEU A 412 -10.56 -4.93 -23.78
N LYS A 413 -11.46 -4.15 -24.41
CA LYS A 413 -11.06 -3.01 -25.24
C LYS A 413 -10.40 -1.88 -24.43
N GLY A 414 -10.93 -1.56 -23.25
CA GLY A 414 -10.28 -0.61 -22.35
C GLY A 414 -8.94 -1.14 -21.81
N ALA A 415 -8.83 -2.44 -21.61
CA ALA A 415 -7.60 -3.09 -21.16
C ALA A 415 -6.49 -3.06 -22.22
N GLU A 416 -6.83 -3.12 -23.50
CA GLU A 416 -5.86 -2.88 -24.60
C GLU A 416 -5.21 -1.50 -24.47
N LEU A 417 -6.01 -0.45 -24.21
CA LEU A 417 -5.51 0.92 -24.03
C LEU A 417 -4.57 1.04 -22.84
N LEU A 418 -4.88 0.35 -21.73
CA LEU A 418 -4.00 0.31 -20.56
C LEU A 418 -2.69 -0.45 -20.87
N TYR A 419 -2.76 -1.58 -21.57
CA TYR A 419 -1.57 -2.34 -21.94
C TYR A 419 -0.66 -1.61 -22.94
N MET A 420 -1.21 -0.78 -23.84
CA MET A 420 -0.42 0.09 -24.71
C MET A 420 0.49 1.04 -23.92
N GLN A 421 0.10 1.42 -22.69
CA GLN A 421 0.92 2.21 -21.77
C GLN A 421 1.88 1.37 -20.92
N LYS A 422 1.92 0.05 -21.12
CA LYS A 422 2.69 -0.95 -20.35
C LYS A 422 2.46 -0.84 -18.84
N LYS A 423 1.20 -0.63 -18.45
CA LYS A 423 0.76 -0.55 -17.04
C LYS A 423 -0.09 -1.76 -16.65
N ASN A 424 0.06 -2.19 -15.40
CA ASN A 424 -0.78 -3.18 -14.75
C ASN A 424 -1.01 -4.45 -15.60
N TYR A 425 0.06 -5.03 -16.14
CA TYR A 425 -0.04 -6.21 -17.00
C TYR A 425 0.74 -7.40 -16.46
N VAL A 426 0.32 -8.59 -16.90
CA VAL A 426 1.03 -9.87 -16.74
C VAL A 426 1.03 -10.57 -18.10
N GLU A 427 2.20 -11.02 -18.53
CA GLU A 427 2.42 -11.73 -19.77
C GLU A 427 2.59 -13.25 -19.55
N ILE A 428 1.91 -14.04 -20.37
CA ILE A 428 1.90 -15.51 -20.35
C ILE A 428 2.14 -16.09 -21.75
N ASP A 429 2.57 -17.36 -21.85
CA ASP A 429 2.74 -18.10 -23.11
C ASP A 429 1.69 -19.20 -23.35
N PHE A 430 0.83 -19.49 -22.37
CA PHE A 430 -0.16 -20.57 -22.45
C PHE A 430 -1.57 -20.04 -22.74
N GLU A 431 -2.48 -20.92 -23.17
CA GLU A 431 -3.90 -20.58 -23.36
C GLU A 431 -4.60 -20.36 -22.02
N LEU A 432 -5.26 -19.19 -21.86
CA LEU A 432 -5.89 -18.82 -20.61
C LEU A 432 -7.21 -19.59 -20.41
N LYS A 433 -7.20 -20.57 -19.49
CA LYS A 433 -8.40 -21.37 -19.13
C LYS A 433 -8.86 -21.22 -17.68
N GLY A 434 -8.07 -20.54 -16.85
CA GLY A 434 -8.30 -20.38 -15.42
C GLY A 434 -7.37 -19.32 -14.83
N ASP A 435 -7.08 -19.42 -13.54
CA ASP A 435 -6.18 -18.50 -12.85
C ASP A 435 -4.73 -18.60 -13.36
N VAL A 436 -3.99 -17.48 -13.29
CA VAL A 436 -2.56 -17.45 -13.64
C VAL A 436 -1.74 -17.73 -12.38
N PHE A 437 -0.85 -18.71 -12.46
CA PHE A 437 0.10 -19.06 -11.39
C PHE A 437 1.46 -18.43 -11.65
N CYS A 438 2.22 -18.12 -10.60
CA CYS A 438 3.52 -17.43 -10.67
C CYS A 438 4.49 -18.10 -11.67
N ARG A 439 4.53 -19.44 -11.69
CA ARG A 439 5.35 -20.23 -12.62
C ARG A 439 5.06 -19.95 -14.11
N GLY A 440 3.85 -19.52 -14.44
CA GLY A 440 3.44 -19.21 -15.80
C GLY A 440 3.62 -17.75 -16.20
N VAL A 441 4.14 -16.89 -15.30
CA VAL A 441 4.37 -15.47 -15.59
C VAL A 441 5.72 -15.30 -16.28
N ILE A 442 5.72 -14.81 -17.50
CA ILE A 442 6.94 -14.50 -18.28
C ILE A 442 7.43 -13.10 -17.94
N ASP A 443 6.51 -12.15 -17.93
CA ASP A 443 6.81 -10.76 -17.61
C ASP A 443 5.62 -10.06 -16.94
N CYS A 444 5.87 -8.96 -16.24
CA CYS A 444 4.82 -8.20 -15.58
C CYS A 444 5.27 -6.77 -15.24
N ASP A 445 4.31 -5.88 -15.00
CA ASP A 445 4.57 -4.59 -14.36
C ASP A 445 5.03 -4.79 -12.91
N GLU A 446 6.29 -4.51 -12.60
CA GLU A 446 6.85 -4.69 -11.26
C GLU A 446 6.19 -3.81 -10.19
N ASN A 447 5.53 -2.72 -10.58
CA ASN A 447 4.85 -1.81 -9.66
C ASN A 447 3.44 -2.27 -9.26
N LEU A 448 2.91 -3.29 -9.94
CA LEU A 448 1.60 -3.86 -9.69
C LEU A 448 1.48 -4.32 -8.23
N LYS A 449 0.46 -3.83 -7.52
CA LYS A 449 0.18 -4.24 -6.13
C LYS A 449 -0.84 -5.36 -6.07
N ALA A 450 -0.76 -6.16 -5.02
CA ALA A 450 -1.80 -7.14 -4.71
C ALA A 450 -3.17 -6.44 -4.61
N GLY A 451 -4.21 -7.03 -5.21
CA GLY A 451 -5.58 -6.50 -5.24
C GLY A 451 -5.90 -5.55 -6.41
N GLU A 452 -4.90 -5.02 -7.10
CA GLU A 452 -5.12 -4.17 -8.28
C GLU A 452 -5.65 -4.96 -9.48
N ASP A 453 -6.40 -4.28 -10.33
CA ASP A 453 -6.82 -4.84 -11.62
C ASP A 453 -5.61 -5.00 -12.54
N VAL A 454 -5.57 -6.13 -13.23
CA VAL A 454 -4.45 -6.53 -14.10
C VAL A 454 -4.95 -7.03 -15.44
N VAL A 455 -4.24 -6.63 -16.49
CA VAL A 455 -4.44 -7.08 -17.88
C VAL A 455 -3.57 -8.31 -18.13
N ILE A 456 -4.17 -9.39 -18.65
CA ILE A 456 -3.46 -10.62 -18.98
C ILE A 456 -3.21 -10.60 -20.48
N VAL A 457 -1.95 -10.76 -20.85
CA VAL A 457 -1.47 -10.62 -22.21
C VAL A 457 -0.80 -11.90 -22.67
N LYS A 458 -1.06 -12.28 -23.91
CA LYS A 458 -0.37 -13.37 -24.59
C LYS A 458 0.06 -12.90 -25.97
N ASN A 459 1.34 -13.08 -26.32
CA ASN A 459 1.89 -12.69 -27.63
C ASN A 459 1.54 -11.25 -28.03
N GLY A 460 1.57 -10.32 -27.07
CA GLY A 460 1.21 -8.90 -27.26
C GLY A 460 -0.30 -8.60 -27.37
N GLY A 461 -1.18 -9.60 -27.34
CA GLY A 461 -2.64 -9.44 -27.36
C GLY A 461 -3.27 -9.60 -25.98
N VAL A 462 -4.26 -8.77 -25.65
CA VAL A 462 -5.03 -8.89 -24.40
C VAL A 462 -5.93 -10.13 -24.48
N THR A 463 -5.72 -11.08 -23.58
CA THR A 463 -6.50 -12.33 -23.51
C THR A 463 -7.41 -12.41 -22.28
N GLY A 464 -7.24 -11.52 -21.30
CA GLY A 464 -8.06 -11.53 -20.10
C GLY A 464 -7.81 -10.38 -19.14
N LEU A 465 -8.62 -10.37 -18.09
CA LEU A 465 -8.60 -9.44 -16.97
C LEU A 465 -8.70 -10.22 -15.67
N GLY A 466 -8.08 -9.68 -14.62
CA GLY A 466 -8.14 -10.27 -13.29
C GLY A 466 -7.71 -9.31 -12.22
N LYS A 467 -7.41 -9.86 -11.04
CA LYS A 467 -6.79 -9.15 -9.93
C LYS A 467 -5.48 -9.79 -9.53
N ALA A 468 -4.45 -8.99 -9.30
CA ALA A 468 -3.19 -9.45 -8.76
C ALA A 468 -3.40 -10.06 -7.36
N VAL A 469 -2.80 -11.21 -7.11
CA VAL A 469 -2.82 -11.89 -5.80
C VAL A 469 -1.55 -11.59 -5.02
N VAL A 470 -0.43 -11.45 -5.72
CA VAL A 470 0.87 -11.05 -5.18
C VAL A 470 1.38 -9.80 -5.90
N PRO A 471 2.30 -9.01 -5.31
CA PRO A 471 2.93 -7.89 -5.98
C PRO A 471 3.71 -8.32 -7.23
N GLY A 472 3.76 -7.47 -8.25
CA GLY A 472 4.43 -7.72 -9.53
C GLY A 472 5.89 -8.13 -9.35
N TYR A 473 6.64 -7.41 -8.52
CA TYR A 473 8.04 -7.72 -8.23
C TYR A 473 8.30 -9.11 -7.60
N MET A 474 7.26 -9.78 -7.08
CA MET A 474 7.33 -11.15 -6.56
C MET A 474 6.92 -12.20 -7.60
N MET A 475 6.11 -11.86 -8.61
CA MET A 475 5.46 -12.83 -9.50
C MET A 475 6.47 -13.76 -10.18
N LYS A 476 7.58 -13.22 -10.67
CA LYS A 476 8.65 -14.00 -11.33
C LYS A 476 9.61 -14.69 -10.37
N LYS A 477 9.60 -14.30 -9.08
CA LYS A 477 10.49 -14.86 -8.05
C LYS A 477 9.86 -16.05 -7.30
N LEU A 478 8.56 -16.25 -7.44
CA LEU A 478 7.83 -17.32 -6.79
C LEU A 478 7.61 -18.49 -7.75
N GLU A 479 8.08 -19.67 -7.38
CA GLU A 479 7.93 -20.90 -8.17
C GLU A 479 6.52 -21.53 -8.06
N ARG A 480 5.73 -21.10 -7.06
CA ARG A 480 4.38 -21.61 -6.77
C ARG A 480 3.45 -20.49 -6.34
N GLY A 481 2.16 -20.81 -6.33
CA GLY A 481 1.10 -19.91 -5.91
C GLY A 481 0.46 -19.15 -7.06
N LYS A 482 -0.69 -18.55 -6.76
CA LYS A 482 -1.49 -17.79 -7.71
C LYS A 482 -0.90 -16.39 -7.86
N ALA A 483 -0.66 -15.97 -9.10
CA ALA A 483 -0.25 -14.61 -9.43
C ALA A 483 -1.47 -13.72 -9.71
N VAL A 484 -2.45 -14.23 -10.47
CA VAL A 484 -3.65 -13.49 -10.86
C VAL A 484 -4.88 -14.36 -10.67
N LYS A 485 -5.90 -13.79 -9.99
CA LYS A 485 -7.25 -14.34 -9.98
C LYS A 485 -8.03 -13.77 -11.16
N VAL A 486 -8.37 -14.62 -12.13
CA VAL A 486 -9.01 -14.20 -13.39
C VAL A 486 -10.49 -13.90 -13.15
N SER A 487 -10.96 -12.80 -13.72
CA SER A 487 -12.37 -12.39 -13.66
C SER A 487 -13.06 -12.45 -15.03
N ARG A 488 -12.29 -12.29 -16.12
CA ARG A 488 -12.80 -12.35 -17.49
C ARG A 488 -11.70 -12.80 -18.44
N SER A 489 -12.02 -13.66 -19.39
CA SER A 489 -11.15 -14.01 -20.52
C SER A 489 -11.87 -13.77 -21.84
N VAL A 490 -11.10 -13.72 -22.93
CA VAL A 490 -11.60 -13.73 -24.31
C VAL A 490 -12.29 -15.06 -24.61
#